data_AF-A0A0Q9EFW6-F1
#
_entry.id   AF-A0A0Q9EFW6-F1
#
_cell.length_a   1.000
_cell.length_b   1.000
_cell.length_c   1.000
_cell.angle_alpha   90.00
_cell.angle_beta   90.00
_cell.angle_gamma   90.00
#
_symmetry.space_group_name_H-M   'P 1'
#
loop_
_entity.id
_entity.type
_entity.pdbx_description
1 polymer ?
#
loop_
_entity_poly.entity_id
_entity_poly.type
_entity_poly.pdbx_seq_one_letter_code
_entity_poly.pdbx_strand_id
1 'polypeptide(L)'
;MPKRFLEKRIKNLLAEHHKGKRGHQLAKKSRARYQVQGQPNIPALKQGLAVYDHWKANPGMPLWRVGDTLHGFQMEHKLKPKDPAGIRANKKNVMAATVSRYLRRVKASIEAVGLGSFP
;
A
#
# COMPACT_ATOMS: atom_id res chain seq x y z
N MET A 1 39.22 29.13 -11.56
CA MET A 1 37.89 29.78 -11.41
C MET A 1 37.39 29.63 -9.98
N PRO A 2 36.80 30.65 -9.36
CA PRO A 2 36.30 30.56 -7.98
C PRO A 2 35.07 29.65 -7.89
N LYS A 3 35.07 28.67 -6.98
CA LYS A 3 33.99 27.69 -6.77
C LYS A 3 32.60 28.33 -6.63
N ARG A 4 32.51 29.44 -5.89
CA ARG A 4 31.27 30.19 -5.65
C ARG A 4 30.64 30.75 -6.95
N PHE A 5 31.47 31.11 -7.93
CA PHE A 5 31.00 31.63 -9.21
C PHE A 5 30.31 30.53 -10.03
N LEU A 6 30.90 29.34 -10.08
CA LEU A 6 30.34 28.18 -10.78
C LEU A 6 29.03 27.71 -10.12
N GLU A 7 28.99 27.64 -8.78
CA GLU A 7 27.77 27.28 -8.04
C GLU A 7 26.62 28.25 -8.32
N LYS A 8 26.89 29.56 -8.34
CA LYS A 8 25.88 30.59 -8.65
C LYS A 8 25.37 30.44 -10.08
N ARG A 9 26.28 30.21 -11.04
CA ARG A 9 25.92 30.07 -12.46
C ARG A 9 25.10 28.81 -12.72
N ILE A 10 25.47 27.70 -12.09
CA ILE A 10 24.71 26.44 -12.17
C ILE A 10 23.33 26.58 -11.52
N LYS A 11 23.24 27.26 -10.36
CA LYS A 11 21.93 27.54 -9.73
C LYS A 11 21.02 28.39 -10.61
N ASN A 12 21.56 29.41 -11.28
CA ASN A 12 20.79 30.25 -12.18
C ASN A 12 20.30 29.46 -13.40
N LEU A 13 21.19 28.67 -14.02
CA LEU A 13 20.81 27.79 -15.14
C LEU A 13 19.75 26.76 -14.75
N LEU A 14 19.87 26.18 -13.54
CA LEU A 14 18.84 25.29 -13.00
C LEU A 14 17.52 26.04 -12.76
N ALA A 15 17.53 27.26 -12.25
CA ALA A 15 16.30 28.04 -12.04
C ALA A 15 15.60 28.42 -13.36
N GLU A 16 16.37 28.75 -14.40
CA GLU A 16 15.85 29.14 -15.71
C GLU A 16 15.22 27.95 -16.47
N HIS A 17 15.90 26.80 -16.48
CA HIS A 17 15.51 25.65 -17.29
C HIS A 17 14.77 24.55 -16.50
N HIS A 18 15.07 24.36 -15.22
CA HIS A 18 14.34 23.44 -14.34
C HIS A 18 13.24 24.19 -13.57
N LYS A 19 12.14 24.52 -14.28
CA LYS A 19 10.89 25.04 -13.67
C LYS A 19 10.11 23.99 -12.87
N GLY A 20 10.63 22.77 -12.75
CA GLY A 20 9.99 21.69 -12.01
C GLY A 20 9.88 22.06 -10.54
N LYS A 21 8.68 22.43 -10.09
CA LYS A 21 8.40 22.57 -8.66
C LYS A 21 8.58 21.20 -8.01
N ARG A 22 9.32 21.13 -6.91
CA ARG A 22 9.41 19.93 -6.06
C ARG A 22 7.99 19.44 -5.72
N GLY A 23 7.70 18.18 -6.00
CA GLY A 23 6.40 17.57 -5.67
C GLY A 23 5.26 17.86 -6.67
N HIS A 24 5.54 17.98 -7.96
CA HIS A 24 4.46 18.03 -8.96
C HIS A 24 3.56 16.78 -8.89
N GLN A 25 2.38 16.93 -8.28
CA GLN A 25 1.35 15.90 -8.19
C GLN A 25 0.63 15.78 -9.54
N LEU A 26 1.26 15.09 -10.49
CA LEU A 26 0.74 14.87 -11.84
C LEU A 26 -0.68 14.27 -11.83
N ALA A 27 -0.98 13.41 -10.84
CA ALA A 27 -2.30 12.84 -10.62
C ALA A 27 -3.41 13.90 -10.50
N LYS A 28 -3.15 15.05 -9.85
CA LYS A 28 -4.14 16.12 -9.67
C LYS A 28 -4.49 16.86 -10.97
N LYS A 29 -3.62 16.80 -11.99
CA LYS A 29 -3.85 17.43 -13.29
C LYS A 29 -4.39 16.47 -14.34
N SER A 30 -4.60 15.20 -13.99
CA SER A 30 -5.08 14.18 -14.91
C SER A 30 -6.50 14.50 -15.38
N ARG A 31 -6.74 14.41 -16.69
CA ARG A 31 -8.08 14.46 -17.31
C ARG A 31 -8.60 13.06 -17.67
N ALA A 32 -8.00 12.02 -17.09
CA ALA A 32 -8.45 10.65 -17.31
C ALA A 32 -9.90 10.47 -16.82
N ARG A 33 -10.66 9.60 -17.48
CA ARG A 33 -12.04 9.26 -17.07
C ARG A 33 -12.11 8.77 -15.62
N TYR A 34 -11.06 8.11 -15.15
CA TYR A 34 -10.88 7.66 -13.78
C TYR A 34 -9.65 8.32 -13.19
N GLN A 35 -9.86 9.24 -12.25
CA GLN A 35 -8.78 9.98 -11.61
C GLN A 35 -8.29 9.20 -10.39
N VAL A 36 -6.98 8.97 -10.34
CA VAL A 36 -6.30 8.40 -9.18
C VAL A 36 -5.95 9.52 -8.20
N GLN A 37 -6.34 9.34 -6.94
CA GLN A 37 -6.03 10.29 -5.88
C GLN A 37 -4.59 10.14 -5.41
N GLY A 38 -3.71 11.05 -5.85
CA GLY A 38 -2.32 11.06 -5.42
C GLY A 38 -1.46 9.98 -6.08
N GLN A 39 -0.47 9.46 -5.35
CA GLN A 39 0.39 8.38 -5.82
C GLN A 39 -0.06 7.06 -5.20
N PRO A 40 -0.64 6.13 -5.98
CA PRO A 40 -1.12 4.87 -5.44
C PRO A 40 0.04 4.00 -4.97
N ASN A 41 -0.08 3.42 -3.78
CA ASN A 41 0.83 2.38 -3.32
C ASN A 41 0.42 1.03 -3.94
N ILE A 42 0.88 0.78 -5.17
CA ILE A 42 0.53 -0.42 -5.95
C ILE A 42 0.84 -1.72 -5.19
N PRO A 43 2.03 -1.90 -4.55
CA PRO A 43 2.31 -3.11 -3.78
C PRO A 43 1.30 -3.34 -2.64
N ALA A 44 0.99 -2.29 -1.87
CA ALA A 44 0.04 -2.39 -0.77
C ALA A 44 -1.39 -2.65 -1.25
N LEU A 45 -1.78 -2.09 -2.39
CA LEU A 45 -3.08 -2.33 -3.02
C LEU A 45 -3.19 -3.78 -3.48
N LYS A 46 -2.19 -4.29 -4.22
CA LYS A 46 -2.14 -5.69 -4.68
C LYS A 46 -2.23 -6.67 -3.51
N GLN A 47 -1.45 -6.45 -2.45
CA GLN A 47 -1.49 -7.30 -1.28
C GLN A 47 -2.85 -7.25 -0.58
N GLY A 48 -3.48 -6.08 -0.49
CA GLY A 48 -4.81 -5.96 0.10
C GLY A 48 -5.90 -6.65 -0.72
N LEU A 49 -5.89 -6.48 -2.03
CA LEU A 49 -6.81 -7.18 -2.94
C LEU A 49 -6.64 -8.70 -2.83
N ALA A 50 -5.40 -9.21 -2.79
CA ALA A 50 -5.15 -10.64 -2.59
C ALA A 50 -5.76 -11.16 -1.27
N VAL A 51 -5.65 -10.41 -0.17
CA VAL A 51 -6.29 -10.76 1.10
C VAL A 51 -7.82 -10.77 0.98
N TYR A 52 -8.39 -9.78 0.30
CA TYR A 52 -9.83 -9.70 0.08
C TYR A 52 -10.36 -10.84 -0.77
N ASP A 53 -9.69 -11.16 -1.88
CA ASP A 53 -10.06 -12.24 -2.78
C ASP A 53 -9.98 -13.60 -2.08
N HIS A 54 -8.92 -13.83 -1.30
CA HIS A 54 -8.76 -15.05 -0.53
C HIS A 54 -9.85 -15.20 0.55
N TRP A 55 -10.18 -14.11 1.26
CA TRP A 55 -11.29 -14.12 2.23
C TRP A 55 -12.64 -14.38 1.55
N LYS A 56 -12.90 -13.74 0.41
CA LYS A 56 -14.15 -13.86 -0.33
C LYS A 56 -14.34 -15.26 -0.93
N ALA A 57 -13.26 -15.88 -1.41
CA ALA A 57 -13.27 -17.24 -1.93
C ALA A 57 -13.45 -18.32 -0.84
N ASN A 58 -13.22 -17.99 0.43
CA ASN A 58 -13.26 -18.92 1.55
C ASN A 58 -14.24 -18.47 2.64
N PRO A 59 -15.57 -18.51 2.38
CA PRO A 59 -16.57 -18.09 3.36
C PRO A 59 -16.49 -18.94 4.63
N GLY A 60 -16.61 -18.31 5.81
CA GLY A 60 -16.53 -18.97 7.11
C GLY A 60 -15.10 -19.28 7.59
N MET A 61 -14.07 -19.05 6.78
CA MET A 61 -12.69 -19.22 7.22
C MET A 61 -12.31 -18.18 8.29
N PRO A 62 -11.71 -18.59 9.42
CA PRO A 62 -11.21 -17.64 10.41
C PRO A 62 -10.15 -16.70 9.82
N LEU A 63 -10.18 -15.41 10.20
CA LEU A 63 -9.30 -14.38 9.61
C LEU A 63 -7.80 -14.70 9.76
N TRP A 64 -7.39 -15.29 10.88
CA TRP A 64 -5.99 -15.70 11.05
C TRP A 64 -5.56 -16.73 10.01
N ARG A 65 -6.48 -17.63 9.62
CA ARG A 65 -6.22 -18.69 8.65
C ARG A 65 -6.16 -18.14 7.23
N VAL A 66 -6.97 -17.13 6.92
CA VAL A 66 -6.89 -16.36 5.66
C VAL A 66 -5.48 -15.78 5.49
N GLY A 67 -4.93 -15.13 6.51
CA GLY A 67 -3.58 -14.56 6.44
C GLY A 67 -2.48 -15.62 6.40
N ASP A 68 -2.62 -16.69 7.20
CA ASP A 68 -1.63 -17.76 7.32
C ASP A 68 -1.46 -18.57 6.02
N THR A 69 -2.55 -18.78 5.28
CA THR A 69 -2.56 -19.52 4.00
C THR A 69 -2.10 -18.67 2.81
N LEU A 70 -2.10 -17.34 2.93
CA LEU A 70 -1.70 -16.44 1.85
C LEU A 70 -0.18 -16.42 1.66
N HIS A 71 0.31 -16.64 0.44
CA HIS A 71 1.75 -16.67 0.14
C HIS A 71 2.39 -15.28 0.34
N GLY A 72 3.56 -15.22 0.98
CA GLY A 72 4.31 -13.98 1.19
C GLY A 72 3.66 -12.98 2.17
N PHE A 73 2.57 -13.33 2.84
CA PHE A 73 1.87 -12.45 3.76
C PHE A 73 2.32 -12.66 5.20
N GLN A 74 2.80 -11.59 5.85
CA GLN A 74 3.10 -11.55 7.29
C GLN A 74 3.90 -12.77 7.77
N MET A 75 4.97 -13.11 7.05
CA MET A 75 5.73 -14.35 7.21
C MET A 75 6.23 -14.58 8.64
N GLU A 76 6.57 -13.51 9.36
CA GLU A 76 7.01 -13.52 10.76
C GLU A 76 5.91 -14.02 11.72
N HIS A 77 4.65 -13.76 11.38
CA HIS A 77 3.49 -14.09 12.19
C HIS A 77 2.79 -15.39 11.77
N LYS A 78 3.31 -16.11 10.77
CA LYS A 78 2.81 -17.43 10.41
C LYS A 78 3.02 -18.44 11.52
N LEU A 79 2.07 -19.37 11.63
CA LEU A 79 2.14 -20.46 12.58
C LEU A 79 3.20 -21.46 12.15
N LYS A 80 4.09 -21.82 13.07
CA LYS A 80 5.08 -22.89 12.88
C LYS A 80 4.63 -24.13 13.64
N PRO A 81 4.92 -25.35 13.14
CA PRO A 81 4.51 -26.59 13.80
C PRO A 81 5.01 -26.69 15.26
N LYS A 82 6.18 -26.14 15.55
CA LYS A 82 6.83 -26.17 16.86
C LYS A 82 6.48 -25.00 17.78
N ASP A 83 5.55 -24.11 17.37
CA ASP A 83 5.18 -22.97 18.22
C ASP A 83 4.44 -23.44 19.50
N PRO A 84 4.84 -22.97 20.70
CA PRO A 84 4.12 -23.23 21.95
C PRO A 84 2.68 -22.69 21.92
N ALA A 85 1.79 -23.26 22.74
CA ALA A 85 0.36 -22.90 22.73
C ALA A 85 0.09 -21.39 22.91
N GLY A 86 0.76 -20.72 23.86
CA GLY A 86 0.62 -19.28 24.07
C GLY A 86 1.09 -18.44 22.88
N ILE A 87 2.22 -18.81 22.27
CA ILE A 87 2.74 -18.14 21.07
C ILE A 87 1.80 -18.32 19.88
N ARG A 88 1.23 -19.52 19.71
CA ARG A 88 0.23 -19.79 18.65
C ARG A 88 -1.00 -18.91 18.82
N ALA A 89 -1.53 -18.78 20.04
CA ALA A 89 -2.68 -17.93 20.31
C ALA A 89 -2.38 -16.46 19.97
N ASN A 90 -1.22 -15.94 20.39
CA ASN A 90 -0.82 -14.56 20.09
C ASN A 90 -0.66 -14.34 18.56
N LYS A 91 0.04 -15.23 17.86
CA LYS A 91 0.19 -15.15 16.40
C LYS A 91 -1.15 -15.16 15.67
N LYS A 92 -2.09 -16.02 16.08
CA LYS A 92 -3.45 -16.04 15.53
C LYS A 92 -4.15 -14.69 15.72
N ASN A 93 -4.07 -14.11 16.92
CA ASN A 93 -4.69 -12.82 17.22
C ASN A 93 -4.09 -11.69 16.37
N VAL A 94 -2.75 -11.62 16.27
CA VAL A 94 -2.04 -10.64 15.44
C VAL A 94 -2.40 -10.79 13.96
N MET A 95 -2.42 -12.02 13.45
CA MET A 95 -2.78 -12.30 12.06
C MET A 95 -4.24 -11.90 11.77
N ALA A 96 -5.17 -12.29 12.65
CA ALA A 96 -6.58 -11.93 12.52
C ALA A 96 -6.80 -10.41 12.54
N ALA A 97 -6.16 -9.70 13.48
CA ALA A 97 -6.24 -8.25 13.57
C ALA A 97 -5.67 -7.58 12.31
N THR A 98 -4.55 -8.08 11.79
CA THR A 98 -3.94 -7.59 10.55
C THR A 98 -4.87 -7.80 9.36
N VAL A 99 -5.36 -9.02 9.14
CA VAL A 99 -6.31 -9.32 8.05
C VAL A 99 -7.56 -8.44 8.14
N SER A 100 -8.12 -8.24 9.33
CA SER A 100 -9.27 -7.35 9.55
C SER A 100 -9.01 -5.91 9.09
N ARG A 101 -7.82 -5.35 9.40
CA ARG A 101 -7.41 -4.02 8.94
C ARG A 101 -7.32 -3.93 7.42
N TYR A 102 -6.72 -4.94 6.78
CA TYR A 102 -6.63 -5.01 5.32
C TYR A 102 -8.01 -5.08 4.67
N LEU A 103 -8.90 -5.95 5.16
CA LEU A 103 -10.27 -6.07 4.65
C LEU A 103 -11.04 -4.76 4.77
N ARG A 104 -10.95 -4.07 5.91
CA ARG A 104 -11.60 -2.76 6.11
C ARG A 104 -11.12 -1.73 5.09
N ARG A 105 -9.80 -1.61 4.91
CA ARG A 105 -9.20 -0.68 3.96
C ARG A 105 -9.64 -0.98 2.53
N VAL A 106 -9.58 -2.26 2.12
CA VAL A 106 -9.90 -2.67 0.75
C VAL A 106 -11.39 -2.52 0.44
N LYS A 107 -12.28 -2.85 1.40
CA LYS A 107 -13.72 -2.59 1.25
C LYS A 107 -14.00 -1.11 1.03
N ALA A 108 -13.42 -0.24 1.84
CA ALA A 108 -13.55 1.21 1.67
C ALA A 108 -13.01 1.67 0.30
N SER A 109 -11.90 1.11 -0.19
CA SER A 109 -11.39 1.39 -1.53
C SER A 109 -12.32 0.92 -2.64
N ILE A 110 -12.92 -0.28 -2.52
CA ILE A 110 -13.89 -0.80 -3.50
C ILE A 110 -15.14 0.09 -3.56
N GLU A 111 -15.66 0.49 -2.39
CA GLU A 111 -16.79 1.43 -2.30
C GLU A 111 -16.45 2.78 -2.94
N ALA A 112 -15.27 3.34 -2.64
CA ALA A 112 -14.80 4.60 -3.24
C ALA A 112 -14.67 4.50 -4.76
N VAL A 113 -14.17 3.37 -5.28
CA VAL A 113 -14.08 3.11 -6.71
C VAL A 113 -15.47 3.05 -7.35
N GLY A 114 -16.46 2.47 -6.67
CA GLY A 114 -17.87 2.51 -7.08
C GLY A 114 -18.44 3.93 -7.19
N LEU A 115 -17.89 4.87 -6.42
CA LEU A 115 -18.22 6.31 -6.46
C LEU A 115 -17.32 7.12 -7.42
N GLY A 116 -16.44 6.45 -8.18
CA GLY A 116 -15.54 7.09 -9.15
C GLY A 116 -14.24 7.65 -8.55
N SER A 117 -13.93 7.33 -7.30
CA SER A 117 -12.70 7.75 -6.62
C SER A 117 -11.70 6.60 -6.51
N PHE A 118 -10.55 6.72 -7.19
CA PHE A 118 -9.56 5.66 -7.28
C PHE A 118 -8.36 5.93 -6.35
N PRO A 119 -7.91 4.91 -5.59
CA PRO A 119 -6.74 5.02 -4.72
C PRO A 119 -5.42 5.02 -5.48
#